data_AF-A0AA91T407-F1
#
_entry.id   AF-A0AA91T407-F1
#
_cell.length_a   1.000
_cell.length_b   1.000
_cell.length_c   1.000
_cell.angle_alpha   90.00
_cell.angle_beta   90.00
_cell.angle_gamma   90.00
#
_symmetry.space_group_name_H-M   'P 1'
#
loop_
_entity.id
_entity.type
_entity.pdbx_description
1 polymer ?
#
loop_
_entity_poly.entity_id
_entity_poly.type
_entity_poly.pdbx_seq_one_letter_code
_entity_poly.pdbx_strand_id
1 'polypeptide(L)'
;MYGLESVAQSLARVNSDGSKSVKLRKSYKNHISDLPGKHQIPGPKPINGGLLDPNLTHQPDIIKEINGDLLSQAFKFDKTPINGIPGFNTADLAINDHHTLMRGDDMSENDDYKKKRKKRQQNGSDIKRQHIG
;
A
#
# COMPACT_ATOMS: atom_id res chain seq x y z
N MET A 1 0.51 -35.82 15.73
CA MET A 1 1.01 -34.88 14.70
C MET A 1 0.81 -33.46 15.20
N TYR A 2 1.68 -32.51 14.87
CA TYR A 2 1.90 -31.21 15.55
C TYR A 2 0.74 -30.19 15.62
N GLY A 3 -0.52 -30.58 15.40
CA GLY A 3 -1.69 -29.69 15.55
C GLY A 3 -1.81 -28.58 14.50
N LEU A 4 -1.17 -28.72 13.34
CA LEU A 4 -1.10 -27.69 12.28
C LEU A 4 -2.28 -27.72 11.28
N GLU A 5 -3.30 -28.52 11.56
CA GLU A 5 -4.39 -28.78 10.61
C GLU A 5 -5.23 -27.54 10.30
N SER A 6 -5.49 -26.69 11.30
CA SER A 6 -6.21 -25.42 11.12
C SER A 6 -5.46 -24.45 10.20
N VAL A 7 -4.14 -24.35 10.37
CA VAL A 7 -3.27 -23.52 9.53
C VAL A 7 -3.20 -24.07 8.10
N ALA A 8 -3.07 -25.39 7.99
CA ALA A 8 -3.05 -26.07 6.69
C ALA A 8 -4.34 -25.82 5.91
N GLN A 9 -5.50 -25.90 6.57
CA GLN A 9 -6.80 -25.60 5.94
C GLN A 9 -6.93 -24.13 5.56
N SER A 10 -6.46 -23.19 6.40
CA SER A 10 -6.53 -21.76 6.11
C SER A 10 -5.65 -21.30 4.93
N LEU A 11 -4.57 -22.02 4.63
CA LEU A 11 -3.60 -21.67 3.59
C LEU A 11 -3.56 -22.69 2.44
N ALA A 12 -4.43 -23.71 2.48
CA ALA A 12 -4.53 -24.73 1.45
C ALA A 12 -4.77 -24.09 0.09
N ARG A 13 -4.20 -24.62 -1.00
CA ARG A 13 -4.47 -24.12 -2.36
C ARG A 13 -5.88 -24.45 -2.85
N VAL A 14 -6.40 -25.57 -2.36
CA VAL A 14 -7.69 -26.14 -2.73
C VAL A 14 -8.42 -26.42 -1.43
N ASN A 15 -9.69 -26.04 -1.37
CA ASN A 15 -10.56 -26.32 -0.23
C ASN A 15 -10.92 -27.82 -0.22
N SER A 16 -11.52 -28.32 0.87
CA SER A 16 -11.92 -29.73 0.98
C SER A 16 -12.97 -30.17 -0.06
N ASP A 17 -13.71 -29.22 -0.63
CA ASP A 17 -14.71 -29.43 -1.69
C ASP A 17 -14.10 -29.46 -3.11
N GLY A 18 -12.78 -29.30 -3.25
CA GLY A 18 -12.09 -29.26 -4.55
C GLY A 18 -12.08 -27.89 -5.23
N SER A 19 -12.72 -26.87 -4.64
CA SER A 19 -12.69 -25.51 -5.16
C SER A 19 -11.36 -24.81 -4.86
N LYS A 20 -11.03 -23.76 -5.63
CA LYS A 20 -9.83 -22.95 -5.36
C LYS A 20 -10.04 -22.12 -4.10
N SER A 21 -9.07 -22.19 -3.20
CA SER A 21 -9.00 -21.41 -1.97
C SER A 21 -8.78 -19.91 -2.19
N VAL A 22 -8.64 -19.17 -1.07
CA VAL A 22 -8.35 -17.73 -1.03
C VAL A 22 -7.16 -17.36 -1.92
N LYS A 23 -7.38 -16.41 -2.81
CA LYS A 23 -6.32 -15.86 -3.66
C LYS A 23 -5.39 -14.97 -2.84
N LEU A 24 -4.23 -15.52 -2.47
CA LEU A 24 -3.18 -14.78 -1.79
C LEU A 24 -2.39 -13.90 -2.77
N ARG A 25 -2.05 -12.68 -2.33
CA ARG A 25 -1.09 -11.83 -3.03
C ARG A 25 0.32 -12.22 -2.61
N LYS A 26 1.27 -12.11 -3.55
CA LYS A 26 2.71 -12.28 -3.26
C LYS A 26 3.24 -11.21 -2.30
N SER A 27 2.59 -10.05 -2.25
CA SER A 27 2.93 -8.95 -1.37
C SER A 27 1.92 -8.79 -0.25
N TYR A 28 2.31 -8.09 0.81
CA TYR A 28 1.45 -7.78 1.96
C TYR A 28 0.39 -6.71 1.65
N LYS A 29 0.06 -6.44 0.37
CA LYS A 29 -0.89 -5.38 -0.02
C LYS A 29 -2.26 -5.53 0.63
N ASN A 30 -2.68 -6.75 0.98
CA ASN A 30 -3.96 -6.98 1.65
C ASN A 30 -3.97 -6.47 3.11
N HIS A 31 -2.81 -6.28 3.75
CA HIS A 31 -2.69 -5.76 5.11
C HIS A 31 -2.62 -4.23 5.18
N ILE A 32 -2.50 -3.57 4.03
CA ILE A 32 -2.34 -2.12 3.92
C ILE A 32 -3.36 -1.51 2.95
N SER A 33 -4.34 -2.30 2.52
CA SER A 33 -5.36 -1.86 1.55
C SER A 33 -6.52 -1.12 2.18
N ASP A 34 -6.70 -1.32 3.48
CA ASP A 34 -7.66 -0.68 4.36
C ASP A 34 -7.13 0.63 4.95
N LEU A 35 -5.80 0.81 4.97
CA LEU A 35 -5.17 2.06 5.39
C LEU A 35 -5.50 3.20 4.42
N PRO A 36 -5.72 4.42 4.95
CA PRO A 36 -6.00 5.57 4.10
C PRO A 36 -4.76 5.96 3.30
N GLY A 37 -4.99 6.15 2.01
CA GLY A 37 -4.01 6.70 1.09
C GLY A 37 -3.23 5.68 0.28
N LYS A 38 -2.29 6.18 -0.53
CA LYS A 38 -1.57 5.35 -1.52
C LYS A 38 -0.25 4.88 -0.96
N HIS A 39 -0.20 3.62 -0.55
CA HIS A 39 1.01 2.99 -0.05
C HIS A 39 1.78 2.26 -1.16
N GLN A 40 3.01 2.70 -1.43
CA GLN A 40 3.96 1.95 -2.26
C GLN A 40 4.65 0.89 -1.39
N ILE A 41 4.71 -0.34 -1.90
CA ILE A 41 5.40 -1.43 -1.20
C ILE A 41 6.90 -1.28 -1.45
N PRO A 42 7.71 -0.91 -0.45
CA PRO A 42 9.16 -0.83 -0.61
C PRO A 42 9.73 -2.18 -1.07
N GLY A 43 10.80 -2.11 -1.84
CA GLY A 43 11.61 -3.27 -2.21
C GLY A 43 12.30 -3.91 -1.00
N PRO A 44 13.08 -4.97 -1.22
CA PRO A 44 13.85 -5.62 -0.16
C PRO A 44 14.76 -4.60 0.53
N LYS A 45 14.56 -4.42 1.84
CA LYS A 45 15.42 -3.57 2.67
C LYS A 45 16.62 -4.39 3.17
N PRO A 46 17.79 -3.78 3.33
CA PRO A 46 18.89 -4.43 4.05
C PRO A 46 18.43 -4.76 5.48
N ILE A 47 18.93 -5.87 6.01
CA ILE A 47 18.71 -6.24 7.42
C ILE A 47 19.29 -5.12 8.28
N ASN A 48 18.55 -4.69 9.31
CA ASN A 48 19.04 -3.68 10.25
C ASN A 48 20.35 -4.16 10.86
N GLY A 49 21.45 -3.41 10.67
CA GLY A 49 22.78 -3.80 11.15
C GLY A 49 22.82 -4.04 12.66
N GLY A 50 22.01 -3.31 13.43
CA GLY A 50 21.88 -3.53 14.88
C GLY A 50 21.34 -4.90 15.26
N LEU A 51 20.50 -5.55 14.44
CA LEU A 51 20.03 -6.93 14.71
C LEU A 51 21.16 -7.96 14.58
N LEU A 52 22.23 -7.60 13.88
CA LEU A 52 23.40 -8.45 13.64
C LEU A 52 24.57 -8.11 14.56
N ASP A 53 24.47 -7.03 15.36
CA ASP A 53 25.54 -6.60 16.25
C ASP A 53 25.43 -7.33 17.61
N PRO A 54 26.37 -8.23 17.93
CA PRO A 54 26.38 -8.90 19.23
C PRO A 54 26.60 -7.93 20.41
N ASN A 55 27.10 -6.72 20.14
CA ASN A 55 27.36 -5.71 21.18
C ASN A 55 26.18 -4.77 21.43
N LEU A 56 25.06 -4.91 20.70
CA LEU A 56 23.87 -4.07 20.90
C LEU A 56 23.34 -4.16 22.35
N THR A 57 23.51 -5.31 23.00
CA THR A 57 23.18 -5.53 24.42
C THR A 57 23.99 -4.66 25.38
N HIS A 58 25.18 -4.21 24.99
CA HIS A 58 26.07 -3.38 25.82
C HIS A 58 25.80 -1.89 25.69
N GLN A 59 25.19 -1.46 24.58
CA GLN A 59 24.72 -0.08 24.39
C GLN A 59 23.23 -0.11 24.04
N PRO A 60 22.35 -0.25 25.03
CA PRO A 60 20.92 -0.11 24.79
C PRO A 60 20.67 1.29 24.21
N ASP A 61 19.93 1.32 23.11
CA ASP A 61 19.53 2.56 22.44
C ASP A 61 18.48 3.28 23.30
N ILE A 62 18.94 3.94 24.38
CA ILE A 62 18.07 4.63 25.33
C ILE A 62 17.67 5.95 24.68
N ILE A 63 16.47 5.95 24.09
CA ILE A 63 15.84 7.16 23.58
C ILE A 63 15.57 8.07 24.79
N LYS A 64 16.25 9.22 24.83
CA LYS A 64 16.02 10.25 25.83
C LYS A 64 14.66 10.92 25.60
N GLU A 65 14.09 11.47 26.67
CA GLU A 65 12.86 12.25 26.55
C GLU A 65 13.01 13.39 25.54
N ILE A 66 11.99 13.53 24.69
CA ILE A 66 11.97 14.55 23.63
C ILE A 66 11.65 15.90 24.27
N ASN A 67 12.52 16.88 24.08
CA ASN A 67 12.30 18.25 24.53
C ASN A 67 11.24 18.94 23.65
N GLY A 68 10.07 19.26 24.23
CA GLY A 68 8.96 19.88 23.53
C GLY A 68 9.25 21.29 23.02
N ASP A 69 10.07 22.08 23.71
CA ASP A 69 10.41 23.45 23.30
C ASP A 69 11.28 23.44 22.05
N LEU A 70 12.30 22.58 22.03
CA LEU A 70 13.16 22.36 20.86
C LEU A 70 12.36 21.85 19.66
N LEU A 71 11.42 20.93 19.90
CA LEU A 71 10.52 20.44 18.86
C LEU A 71 9.65 21.56 18.31
N SER A 72 9.04 22.37 19.18
CA SER A 72 8.16 23.46 18.78
C SER A 72 8.88 24.53 17.96
N GLN A 73 10.17 24.77 18.24
CA GLN A 73 11.00 25.70 17.50
C GLN A 73 11.43 25.11 16.14
N ALA A 74 11.77 23.82 16.11
CA ALA A 74 12.19 23.13 14.89
C ALA A 74 11.05 22.92 13.88
N PHE A 75 9.81 22.74 14.34
CA PHE A 75 8.63 22.50 13.49
C PHE A 75 7.93 23.79 12.99
N LYS A 76 8.61 24.95 13.05
CA LYS A 76 8.11 26.20 12.45
C LYS A 76 8.49 26.26 10.98
N PHE A 77 7.53 26.02 10.11
CA PHE A 77 7.72 26.08 8.66
C PHE A 77 7.09 27.34 8.08
N ASP A 78 7.79 27.96 7.12
CA ASP A 78 7.21 28.99 6.28
C ASP A 78 6.15 28.41 5.34
N LYS A 79 5.19 29.24 4.92
CA LYS A 79 4.18 28.82 3.95
C LYS A 79 4.88 28.37 2.66
N THR A 80 4.44 27.22 2.15
CA THR A 80 4.95 26.70 0.88
C THR A 80 4.69 27.71 -0.24
N PRO A 81 5.67 27.95 -1.14
CA PRO A 81 5.47 28.86 -2.26
C PRO A 81 4.38 28.33 -3.19
N ILE A 82 3.82 29.21 -4.03
CA ILE A 82 2.74 28.89 -4.97
C ILE A 82 3.09 27.70 -5.89
N ASN A 83 4.37 27.55 -6.23
CA ASN A 83 4.86 26.46 -7.09
C ASN A 83 5.05 25.13 -6.34
N GLY A 84 4.69 25.06 -5.05
CA GLY A 84 4.84 23.88 -4.21
C GLY A 84 6.28 23.64 -3.76
N ILE A 85 6.51 22.49 -3.13
CA ILE A 85 7.83 22.05 -2.71
C ILE A 85 8.48 21.26 -3.86
N PRO A 86 9.66 21.64 -4.35
CA PRO A 86 10.35 20.89 -5.40
C PRO A 86 10.54 19.41 -5.03
N GLY A 87 10.20 18.51 -5.95
CA GLY A 87 10.32 17.07 -5.74
C GLY A 87 9.21 16.43 -4.90
N PHE A 88 8.24 17.21 -4.40
CA PHE A 88 7.09 16.70 -3.67
C PHE A 88 5.86 16.58 -4.59
N ASN A 89 5.22 15.41 -4.58
CA ASN A 89 3.98 15.17 -5.33
C ASN A 89 2.79 15.10 -4.37
N THR A 90 1.84 16.03 -4.51
CA THR A 90 0.63 16.07 -3.68
C THR A 90 -0.27 14.84 -3.86
N ALA A 91 -0.13 14.09 -4.96
CA ALA A 91 -0.87 12.85 -5.17
C ALA A 91 -0.50 11.74 -4.17
N ASP A 92 0.70 11.80 -3.58
CA ASP A 92 1.13 10.82 -2.58
C ASP A 92 0.46 11.04 -1.22
N LEU A 93 -0.13 12.22 -1.00
CA LEU A 93 -0.95 12.48 0.19
C LEU A 93 -2.30 11.76 0.13
N ALA A 94 -2.77 11.40 -1.07
CA ALA A 94 -4.00 10.63 -1.30
C ALA A 94 -5.25 11.12 -0.51
N ILE A 95 -5.32 12.43 -0.26
CA ILE A 95 -6.37 13.09 0.55
C ILE A 95 -7.77 12.94 -0.09
N ASN A 96 -7.83 12.82 -1.43
CA ASN A 96 -9.10 12.75 -2.16
C ASN A 96 -9.81 11.39 -2.07
N ASP A 97 -9.13 10.32 -1.62
CA ASP A 97 -9.75 8.99 -1.50
C ASP A 97 -10.74 8.92 -0.32
N HIS A 98 -10.64 9.85 0.65
CA HIS A 98 -11.59 9.96 1.77
C HIS A 98 -13.03 10.29 1.34
N HIS A 99 -13.24 10.91 0.17
CA HIS A 99 -14.59 11.16 -0.34
C HIS A 99 -15.33 9.88 -0.74
N THR A 100 -14.62 8.77 -0.97
CA THR A 100 -15.25 7.49 -1.30
C THR A 100 -15.67 6.69 -0.07
N LEU A 101 -15.10 6.96 1.11
CA LEU A 101 -15.47 6.31 2.37
C LEU A 101 -16.73 6.91 3.01
N MET A 102 -17.09 8.15 2.67
CA MET A 102 -18.33 8.80 3.11
C MET A 102 -19.49 8.65 2.11
N ARG A 103 -19.32 7.85 1.04
CA ARG A 103 -20.39 7.53 0.09
C ARG A 103 -20.96 6.15 0.37
N GLY A 104 -21.19 5.87 1.64
CA GLY A 104 -22.18 4.88 2.04
C GLY A 104 -23.57 5.45 1.75
N ASP A 105 -24.40 4.66 1.11
CA ASP A 105 -25.84 4.86 0.96
C ASP A 105 -26.26 6.04 0.08
N ASP A 106 -26.30 5.83 -1.24
CA ASP A 106 -27.33 6.34 -2.17
C ASP A 106 -26.78 6.58 -3.58
N MET A 107 -26.68 5.53 -4.40
CA MET A 107 -26.78 5.65 -5.87
C MET A 107 -27.32 4.34 -6.43
N SER A 108 -28.65 4.21 -6.38
CA SER A 108 -29.37 3.40 -7.37
C SER A 108 -29.17 4.03 -8.76
N GLU A 109 -29.08 3.17 -9.78
CA GLU A 109 -29.16 3.50 -11.22
C GLU A 109 -28.23 4.59 -11.79
N ASN A 110 -27.11 4.18 -12.39
CA ASN A 110 -26.74 4.77 -13.70
C ASN A 110 -25.75 3.89 -14.49
N ASP A 111 -26.27 3.03 -15.36
CA ASP A 111 -25.50 2.14 -16.24
C ASP A 111 -24.76 2.88 -17.39
N ASP A 112 -24.96 4.19 -17.55
CA ASP A 112 -24.42 4.96 -18.68
C ASP A 112 -22.94 5.34 -18.56
N TYR A 113 -22.35 5.31 -17.36
CA TYR A 113 -20.93 5.68 -17.18
C TYR A 113 -19.94 4.61 -17.66
N LYS A 114 -20.35 3.33 -17.76
CA LYS A 114 -19.46 2.24 -18.19
C LYS A 114 -19.20 2.23 -19.71
N LYS A 115 -20.12 2.74 -20.53
CA LYS A 115 -19.99 2.72 -22.01
C LYS A 115 -18.95 3.72 -22.54
N LYS A 116 -18.76 4.89 -21.89
CA LYS A 116 -17.81 5.91 -22.37
C LYS A 116 -16.33 5.53 -22.16
N ARG A 117 -16.01 4.70 -21.16
CA ARG A 117 -14.62 4.23 -20.93
C ARG A 117 -14.15 3.20 -21.97
N LYS A 118 -15.07 2.41 -22.55
CA LYS A 118 -14.73 1.37 -23.53
C LYS A 118 -14.38 1.92 -24.92
N LYS A 119 -14.91 3.10 -25.29
CA LYS A 119 -14.67 3.71 -26.61
C LYS A 119 -13.33 4.44 -26.73
N ARG A 120 -12.71 4.85 -25.61
CA ARG A 120 -11.38 5.51 -25.63
C ARG A 120 -10.19 4.56 -25.73
N GLN A 121 -10.36 3.27 -25.42
CA GLN A 121 -9.28 2.27 -25.54
C GLN A 121 -9.14 1.68 -26.96
N GLN A 122 -10.06 1.97 -27.88
CA GLN A 122 -10.08 1.34 -29.20
C GLN A 122 -9.19 2.05 -30.25
N ASN A 123 -8.61 3.22 -29.92
CA ASN A 123 -7.79 4.02 -30.84
C ASN A 123 -6.29 4.08 -30.46
N GLY A 124 -5.81 3.14 -29.64
CA GLY A 124 -4.37 2.97 -29.37
C GLY A 124 -3.87 1.71 -30.07
N SER A 125 -3.19 1.87 -31.20
CA SER A 125 -2.61 0.80 -31.99
C SER A 125 -1.44 0.12 -31.25
N ASP A 126 -1.69 -1.00 -30.59
CA ASP A 126 -0.64 -1.88 -30.08
C ASP A 126 -0.32 -2.99 -31.09
N ILE A 127 0.88 -2.90 -31.66
CA ILE A 127 1.47 -3.87 -32.59
C ILE A 127 1.66 -5.20 -31.84
N LYS A 128 0.87 -6.22 -32.21
CA LYS A 128 1.04 -7.60 -31.74
C LYS A 128 2.39 -8.14 -32.20
N ARG A 129 3.28 -8.50 -31.27
CA ARG A 129 4.45 -9.34 -31.54
C ARG A 129 3.95 -10.71 -32.03
N GLN A 130 4.37 -11.10 -33.23
CA GLN A 130 4.15 -12.45 -33.74
C GLN A 130 5.13 -13.42 -33.09
N HIS A 131 4.63 -14.57 -32.65
CA HIS A 131 5.44 -15.70 -32.21
C HIS A 131 5.59 -16.63 -33.41
N ILE A 132 6.80 -16.74 -33.97
CA ILE A 132 7.12 -17.77 -34.97
C ILE A 132 7.44 -19.06 -34.22
N GLY A 133 6.86 -20.16 -34.69
CA GLY A 133 7.17 -21.53 -34.27
C GLY A 133 8.25 -22.17 -35.12
#